data_AF-A0A945VUG5-F1
#
_entry.id   AF-A0A945VUG5-F1
#
_cell.length_a   1.000
_cell.length_b   1.000
_cell.length_c   1.000
_cell.angle_alpha   90.00
_cell.angle_beta   90.00
_cell.angle_gamma   90.00
#
_symmetry.space_group_name_H-M   'P 1'
#
loop_
_entity.id
_entity.type
_entity.pdbx_description
1 polymer ?
#
loop_
_entity_poly.entity_id
_entity_poly.type
_entity_poly.pdbx_seq_one_letter_code
_entity_poly.pdbx_strand_id
1 'polypeptide(L)'
;MSEEQKIVEPVVEDVKTQDGTKPENNDIPRSRLNEVITERNQLRDSLKTFELKEEDAKKAKLQEEEKWQELNTTLEKEVESYRPFKEKWVAMDKRLRDDALSKLPESKQEKFRNLDTDDLLNVVEELSVKTNPPDTVGTINPAIPKDGWKKMDIKEKRSNWSSIVDSYKR
;
A
#
# COMPACT_ATOMS: atom_id res chain seq x y z
N MET A 1 -2.77 -46.63 13.74
CA MET A 1 -3.55 -47.11 14.90
C MET A 1 -4.94 -46.52 14.73
N SER A 2 -5.82 -47.30 14.10
CA SER A 2 -7.22 -46.95 13.85
C SER A 2 -8.02 -47.41 15.06
N GLU A 3 -8.77 -46.52 15.69
CA GLU A 3 -9.76 -46.90 16.70
C GLU A 3 -11.15 -46.63 16.13
N GLU A 4 -11.88 -47.74 15.96
CA GLU A 4 -13.25 -47.84 15.48
C GLU A 4 -14.21 -47.17 16.46
N GLN A 5 -15.02 -46.24 15.96
CA GLN A 5 -16.16 -45.69 16.69
C GLN A 5 -17.23 -46.77 16.83
N LYS A 6 -17.30 -47.37 18.03
CA LYS A 6 -18.37 -48.27 18.45
C LYS A 6 -19.65 -47.47 18.65
N ILE A 7 -20.59 -47.66 17.73
CA ILE A 7 -21.95 -47.14 17.74
C ILE A 7 -22.67 -47.65 19.01
N VAL A 8 -23.15 -46.73 19.85
CA VAL A 8 -23.93 -47.04 21.05
C VAL A 8 -25.41 -46.96 20.69
N GLU A 9 -26.05 -48.12 20.54
CA GLU A 9 -27.51 -48.23 20.47
C GLU A 9 -28.14 -47.79 21.82
N PRO A 10 -29.24 -47.02 21.83
CA PRO A 10 -29.95 -46.73 23.07
C PRO A 10 -30.73 -47.97 23.52
N VAL A 11 -30.31 -48.53 24.65
CA VAL A 11 -31.03 -49.55 25.42
C VAL A 11 -32.41 -48.98 25.78
N VAL A 12 -33.45 -49.57 25.20
CA VAL A 12 -34.84 -49.35 25.62
C VAL A 12 -35.05 -50.18 26.87
N GLU A 13 -34.95 -49.55 28.05
CA GLU A 13 -35.33 -50.20 29.31
C GLU A 13 -36.85 -50.37 29.35
N ASP A 14 -37.30 -51.61 29.15
CA ASP A 14 -38.68 -52.05 29.39
C ASP A 14 -39.02 -51.87 30.89
N VAL A 15 -39.73 -50.79 31.20
CA VAL A 15 -40.28 -50.55 32.54
C VAL A 15 -41.45 -51.52 32.78
N LYS A 16 -41.18 -52.61 33.50
CA LYS A 16 -42.21 -53.50 34.05
C LYS A 16 -43.05 -52.74 35.08
N THR A 17 -44.31 -52.46 34.75
CA THR A 17 -45.29 -51.92 35.69
C THR A 17 -45.71 -53.01 36.70
N GLN A 18 -45.42 -52.77 37.97
CA GLN A 18 -45.90 -53.56 39.12
C GLN A 18 -47.40 -53.27 39.35
N ASP A 19 -48.23 -54.31 39.32
CA ASP A 19 -49.64 -54.26 39.73
C ASP A 19 -49.74 -53.88 41.22
N GLY A 20 -50.40 -52.77 41.55
CA GLY A 20 -50.86 -52.54 42.92
C GLY A 20 -50.71 -51.14 43.52
N THR A 21 -50.49 -50.08 42.74
CA THR A 21 -50.69 -48.71 43.25
C THR A 21 -52.00 -48.17 42.67
N LYS A 22 -53.02 -47.99 43.52
CA LYS A 22 -54.27 -47.30 43.14
C LYS A 22 -53.89 -45.96 42.49
N PRO A 23 -54.38 -45.65 41.27
CA PRO A 23 -54.19 -44.32 40.75
C PRO A 23 -54.91 -43.37 41.71
N GLU A 24 -54.15 -42.53 42.39
CA GLU A 24 -54.69 -41.32 42.98
C GLU A 24 -55.51 -40.65 41.89
N ASN A 25 -56.79 -40.36 42.16
CA ASN A 25 -57.75 -39.94 41.14
C ASN A 25 -57.44 -38.49 40.71
N ASN A 26 -56.30 -38.32 40.03
CA ASN A 26 -55.92 -37.10 39.35
C ASN A 26 -56.52 -37.20 37.95
N ASP A 27 -57.85 -37.17 37.88
CA ASP A 27 -58.63 -37.05 36.65
C ASP A 27 -58.40 -35.65 36.07
N ILE A 28 -57.18 -35.41 35.57
CA ILE A 28 -56.89 -34.23 34.75
C ILE A 28 -57.81 -34.36 33.53
N PRO A 29 -58.74 -33.40 33.32
CA PRO A 29 -59.64 -33.47 32.18
C PRO A 29 -58.83 -33.61 30.89
N ARG A 30 -59.25 -34.50 29.98
CA ARG A 30 -58.56 -34.72 28.70
C ARG A 30 -58.34 -33.42 27.90
N SER A 31 -59.20 -32.42 28.09
CA SER A 31 -59.02 -31.07 27.54
C SER A 31 -57.74 -30.39 28.05
N ARG A 32 -57.49 -30.39 29.37
CA ARG A 32 -56.28 -29.83 29.98
C ARG A 32 -55.02 -30.55 29.51
N LEU A 33 -55.08 -31.88 29.37
CA LEU A 33 -53.94 -32.64 28.84
C LEU A 33 -53.63 -32.26 27.38
N ASN A 34 -54.66 -32.13 26.55
CA ASN A 34 -54.48 -31.72 25.15
C ASN A 34 -53.96 -30.28 25.04
N GLU A 35 -54.46 -29.36 25.87
CA GLU A 35 -53.94 -27.98 25.97
C GLU A 35 -52.44 -27.98 26.27
N VAL A 36 -52.01 -28.68 27.32
CA VAL A 36 -50.59 -28.79 27.70
C VAL A 36 -49.75 -29.42 26.59
N ILE A 37 -50.27 -30.43 25.89
CA ILE A 37 -49.57 -31.04 24.75
C ILE A 37 -49.41 -30.03 23.61
N THR A 38 -50.45 -29.24 23.31
CA THR A 38 -50.38 -28.21 22.26
C THR A 38 -49.42 -27.10 22.61
N GLU A 39 -49.45 -26.59 23.85
CA GLU A 39 -48.52 -25.59 24.34
C GLU A 39 -47.08 -26.11 24.30
N ARG A 40 -46.86 -27.34 24.77
CA ARG A 40 -45.53 -27.97 24.73
C ARG A 40 -45.03 -28.13 23.29
N ASN A 41 -45.89 -28.51 22.35
CA ASN A 41 -45.51 -28.62 20.93
C ASN A 41 -45.18 -27.25 20.35
N GLN A 42 -46.01 -26.24 20.57
CA GLN A 42 -45.75 -24.86 20.15
C GLN A 42 -44.44 -24.32 20.73
N LEU A 43 -44.18 -24.58 22.01
CA LEU A 43 -42.93 -24.20 22.66
C LEU A 43 -41.74 -24.92 22.02
N ARG A 44 -41.81 -26.23 21.78
CA ARG A 44 -40.75 -26.97 21.08
C ARG A 44 -40.51 -26.44 19.67
N ASP A 45 -41.56 -26.16 18.92
CA ASP A 45 -41.45 -25.62 17.57
C ASP A 45 -40.83 -24.22 17.61
N SER A 46 -41.26 -23.37 18.55
CA SER A 46 -40.68 -22.03 18.74
C SER A 46 -39.19 -22.11 19.09
N LEU A 47 -38.80 -23.02 19.99
CA LEU A 47 -37.44 -23.20 20.45
C LEU A 47 -36.54 -23.67 19.29
N LYS A 48 -37.04 -24.61 18.49
CA LYS A 48 -36.38 -25.05 17.25
C LYS A 48 -36.20 -23.91 16.24
N THR A 49 -37.19 -23.03 16.10
CA THR A 49 -37.04 -21.86 15.21
C THR A 49 -36.05 -20.83 15.75
N PHE A 50 -35.95 -20.66 17.07
CA PHE A 50 -34.96 -19.79 17.69
C PHE A 50 -33.54 -20.34 17.52
N GLU A 51 -33.34 -21.63 17.76
CA GLU A 51 -32.07 -22.31 17.53
C GLU A 51 -31.62 -22.15 16.07
N LEU A 52 -32.53 -22.36 15.11
CA LEU A 52 -32.20 -22.22 13.69
C LEU A 52 -31.82 -20.76 13.34
N LYS A 53 -32.53 -19.78 13.87
CA LYS A 53 -32.20 -18.35 13.69
C LYS A 53 -30.86 -17.99 14.33
N GLU A 54 -30.53 -18.55 15.48
CA GLU A 54 -29.26 -18.31 16.15
C GLU A 54 -28.10 -18.89 15.35
N GLU A 55 -28.25 -20.11 14.82
CA GLU A 55 -27.27 -20.74 13.94
C GLU A 55 -27.09 -19.98 12.63
N ASP A 56 -28.17 -19.50 12.01
CA ASP A 56 -28.08 -18.65 10.81
C ASP A 56 -27.40 -17.30 11.12
N ALA A 57 -27.67 -16.71 12.29
CA ALA A 57 -27.00 -15.48 12.73
C ALA A 57 -25.51 -15.71 13.00
N LYS A 58 -25.12 -16.85 13.59
CA LYS A 58 -23.72 -17.24 13.77
C LYS A 58 -23.01 -17.40 12.42
N LYS A 59 -23.64 -18.10 11.46
CA LYS A 59 -23.10 -18.26 10.11
C LYS A 59 -22.94 -16.92 9.39
N ALA A 60 -23.93 -16.03 9.50
CA ALA A 60 -23.85 -14.70 8.90
C ALA A 60 -22.70 -13.86 9.49
N LYS A 61 -22.51 -13.91 10.81
CA LYS A 61 -21.38 -13.25 11.48
C LYS A 61 -20.03 -13.82 11.05
N LEU A 62 -19.91 -15.15 10.99
CA LEU A 62 -18.67 -15.80 10.53
C LEU A 62 -18.35 -15.41 9.09
N GLN A 63 -19.34 -15.36 8.20
CA GLN A 63 -19.15 -14.89 6.82
C GLN A 63 -18.75 -13.41 6.75
N GLU A 64 -19.31 -12.58 7.62
CA GLU A 64 -18.94 -11.17 7.70
C GLU A 64 -17.50 -11.00 8.21
N GLU A 65 -17.10 -11.77 9.23
CA GLU A 65 -15.74 -11.80 9.77
C GLU A 65 -14.73 -12.29 8.72
N GLU A 66 -15.03 -13.36 7.98
CA GLU A 66 -14.19 -13.86 6.89
C GLU A 66 -13.99 -12.79 5.79
N LYS A 67 -15.07 -12.13 5.37
CA LYS A 67 -15.00 -11.02 4.40
C LYS A 67 -14.20 -9.84 4.94
N TRP A 68 -14.35 -9.52 6.22
CA TRP A 68 -13.56 -8.47 6.87
C TRP A 68 -12.08 -8.80 6.90
N GLN A 69 -11.73 -10.05 7.19
CA GLN A 69 -10.35 -10.52 7.15
C GLN A 69 -9.78 -10.44 5.73
N GLU A 70 -10.52 -10.89 4.73
CA GLU A 70 -10.10 -10.81 3.33
C GLU A 70 -9.86 -9.35 2.87
N LEU A 71 -10.80 -8.45 3.20
CA LEU A 71 -10.65 -7.03 2.90
C LEU A 71 -9.43 -6.42 3.60
N ASN A 72 -9.21 -6.74 4.88
CA ASN A 72 -8.06 -6.22 5.62
C ASN A 72 -6.74 -6.70 5.02
N THR A 73 -6.64 -7.98 4.63
CA THR A 73 -5.42 -8.48 3.96
C THR A 73 -5.19 -7.84 2.60
N THR A 74 -6.26 -7.46 1.89
CA THR A 74 -6.17 -6.76 0.60
C THR A 74 -5.68 -5.34 0.80
N LEU A 75 -6.23 -4.61 1.77
CA LEU A 75 -5.80 -3.27 2.14
C LEU A 75 -4.34 -3.25 2.61
N GLU A 76 -3.92 -4.21 3.43
CA GLU A 76 -2.52 -4.34 3.87
C GLU A 76 -1.59 -4.57 2.67
N LYS A 77 -1.97 -5.44 1.72
CA LYS A 77 -1.20 -5.66 0.49
C LYS A 77 -1.10 -4.40 -0.36
N GLU A 78 -2.20 -3.65 -0.50
CA GLU A 78 -2.20 -2.37 -1.21
C GLU A 78 -1.27 -1.36 -0.53
N VAL A 79 -1.37 -1.19 0.78
CA VAL A 79 -0.49 -0.30 1.55
C VAL A 79 0.98 -0.69 1.40
N GLU A 80 1.30 -1.98 1.52
CA GLU A 80 2.66 -2.48 1.35
C GLU A 80 3.15 -2.29 -0.10
N SER A 81 2.25 -2.36 -1.09
CA SER A 81 2.57 -2.06 -2.49
C SER A 81 2.92 -0.58 -2.72
N TYR A 82 2.28 0.34 -1.98
CA TYR A 82 2.53 1.79 -2.09
C TYR A 82 3.77 2.24 -1.30
N ARG A 83 4.16 1.51 -0.26
CA ARG A 83 5.32 1.81 0.58
C ARG A 83 6.63 2.07 -0.18
N PRO A 84 7.09 1.20 -1.10
CA PRO A 84 8.33 1.44 -1.84
C PRO A 84 8.25 2.66 -2.76
N PHE A 85 7.07 3.00 -3.28
CA PHE A 85 6.91 4.23 -4.07
C PHE A 85 7.03 5.47 -3.20
N LYS A 86 6.42 5.46 -2.01
CA LYS A 86 6.55 6.56 -1.04
C LYS A 86 8.02 6.75 -0.63
N GLU A 87 8.73 5.69 -0.32
CA GLU A 87 10.15 5.75 0.05
C GLU A 87 11.01 6.31 -1.10
N LYS A 88 10.78 5.85 -2.34
CA LYS A 88 11.46 6.39 -3.52
C LYS A 88 11.15 7.86 -3.75
N TRP A 89 9.90 8.28 -3.61
CA TRP A 89 9.49 9.67 -3.76
C TRP A 89 10.15 10.57 -2.71
N VAL A 90 10.14 10.17 -1.44
CA VAL A 90 10.81 10.90 -0.36
C VAL A 90 12.32 11.00 -0.61
N ALA A 91 12.95 9.91 -1.08
CA ALA A 91 14.38 9.93 -1.41
C ALA A 91 14.69 10.84 -2.61
N MET A 92 13.86 10.82 -3.67
CA MET A 92 14.01 11.70 -4.82
C MET A 92 13.79 13.16 -4.46
N ASP A 93 12.75 13.46 -3.68
CA ASP A 93 12.41 14.81 -3.23
C ASP A 93 13.53 15.40 -2.36
N LYS A 94 14.08 14.60 -1.44
CA LYS A 94 15.24 15.00 -0.65
C LYS A 94 16.45 15.30 -1.54
N ARG A 95 16.76 14.41 -2.49
CA ARG A 95 17.88 14.60 -3.43
C ARG A 95 17.70 15.86 -4.26
N LEU A 96 16.48 16.12 -4.73
CA LEU A 96 16.15 17.29 -5.54
C LEU A 96 16.28 18.57 -4.75
N ARG A 97 15.78 18.58 -3.50
CA ARG A 97 15.93 19.70 -2.57
C ARG A 97 17.39 19.97 -2.23
N ASP A 98 18.18 18.93 -1.94
CA ASP A 98 19.60 19.06 -1.63
C ASP A 98 20.38 19.62 -2.84
N ASP A 99 20.10 19.15 -4.06
CA ASP A 99 20.71 19.66 -5.30
C ASP A 99 20.32 21.14 -5.55
N ALA A 100 19.05 21.48 -5.35
CA ALA A 100 18.53 22.84 -5.50
C ALA A 100 19.18 23.80 -4.49
N LEU A 101 19.26 23.43 -3.20
CA LEU A 101 19.93 24.23 -2.17
C LEU A 101 21.42 24.40 -2.46
N SER A 102 22.11 23.36 -2.95
CA SER A 102 23.55 23.41 -3.24
C SER A 102 23.94 24.45 -4.30
N LYS A 103 23.01 24.80 -5.19
CA LYS A 103 23.20 25.83 -6.24
C LYS A 103 23.10 27.25 -5.70
N LEU A 104 22.57 27.43 -4.49
CA LEU A 104 22.44 28.73 -3.83
C LEU A 104 23.63 29.00 -2.89
N PRO A 105 24.04 30.27 -2.70
CA PRO A 105 24.97 30.64 -1.65
C PRO A 105 24.41 30.30 -0.26
N GLU A 106 25.28 29.94 0.69
CA GLU A 106 24.93 29.52 2.06
C GLU A 106 23.99 30.50 2.78
N SER A 107 24.18 31.81 2.58
CA SER A 107 23.31 32.86 3.15
C SER A 107 21.85 32.83 2.65
N LYS A 108 21.62 32.24 1.47
CA LYS A 108 20.30 32.03 0.88
C LYS A 108 19.76 30.64 1.20
N GLN A 109 20.62 29.63 1.34
CA GLN A 109 20.22 28.27 1.72
C GLN A 109 19.43 28.25 3.03
N GLU A 110 19.89 28.96 4.07
CA GLU A 110 19.16 29.01 5.34
C GLU A 110 17.76 29.62 5.22
N LYS A 111 17.58 30.59 4.32
CA LYS A 111 16.30 31.27 4.11
C LYS A 111 15.28 30.39 3.36
N PHE A 112 15.76 29.51 2.49
CA PHE A 112 14.90 28.68 1.62
C PHE A 112 14.80 27.22 2.09
N ARG A 113 15.44 26.85 3.20
CA ARG A 113 15.42 25.48 3.74
C ARG A 113 14.02 24.96 4.09
N ASN A 114 13.13 25.86 4.50
CA ASN A 114 11.76 25.53 4.91
C ASN A 114 10.75 25.61 3.77
N LEU A 115 11.20 25.90 2.54
CA LEU A 115 10.33 26.05 1.39
C LEU A 115 10.00 24.68 0.77
N ASP A 116 8.82 24.58 0.18
CA ASP A 116 8.43 23.39 -0.59
C ASP A 116 9.35 23.21 -1.80
N THR A 117 9.53 21.97 -2.25
CA THR A 117 10.52 21.64 -3.29
C THR A 117 10.23 22.39 -4.59
N ASP A 118 8.96 22.50 -4.97
CA ASP A 118 8.54 23.17 -6.20
C ASP A 118 8.87 24.66 -6.17
N ASP A 119 8.53 25.33 -5.07
CA ASP A 119 8.84 26.74 -4.86
C ASP A 119 10.34 26.99 -4.76
N LEU A 120 11.09 26.07 -4.12
CA LEU A 120 12.54 26.13 -4.05
C LEU A 120 13.17 26.04 -5.44
N LEU A 121 12.67 25.15 -6.31
CA LEU A 121 13.18 25.01 -7.67
C LEU A 121 12.96 26.29 -8.49
N ASN A 122 11.78 26.91 -8.39
CA ASN A 122 11.49 28.18 -9.05
C ASN A 122 12.45 29.28 -8.59
N VAL A 123 12.65 29.41 -7.28
CA VAL A 123 13.59 30.38 -6.69
C VAL A 123 15.03 30.11 -7.14
N VAL A 124 15.44 28.85 -7.20
CA VAL A 124 16.77 28.47 -7.67
C VAL A 124 16.95 28.81 -9.14
N GLU A 125 15.95 28.57 -9.99
CA GLU A 125 16.01 28.92 -11.41
C GLU A 125 16.19 30.42 -11.59
N GLU A 126 15.41 31.25 -10.88
CA GLU A 126 15.50 32.70 -10.94
C GLU A 126 16.81 33.26 -10.37
N LEU A 127 17.32 32.66 -9.29
CA LEU A 127 18.54 33.11 -8.62
C LEU A 127 19.82 32.51 -9.21
N SER A 128 19.71 31.45 -10.01
CA SER A 128 20.85 30.85 -10.69
C SER A 128 21.36 31.82 -11.75
N VAL A 129 22.61 32.23 -11.60
CA VAL A 129 23.28 33.02 -12.62
C VAL A 129 23.48 32.09 -13.82
N LYS A 130 22.75 32.33 -14.92
CA LYS A 130 23.02 31.68 -16.20
C LYS A 130 24.47 31.97 -16.55
N THR A 131 25.34 30.98 -16.45
CA THR A 131 26.72 31.10 -16.92
C THR A 131 26.65 31.44 -18.41
N ASN A 132 27.05 32.66 -18.77
CA ASN A 132 27.24 32.98 -20.17
C ASN A 132 28.18 31.92 -20.76
N PRO A 133 27.86 31.37 -21.95
CA PRO A 133 28.79 30.48 -22.61
C PRO A 133 30.16 31.17 -22.68
N PRO A 134 31.27 30.44 -22.46
CA PRO A 134 32.58 31.07 -22.47
C PRO A 134 32.77 31.75 -23.83
N ASP A 135 33.22 33.01 -23.86
CA ASP A 135 33.45 33.81 -25.09
C ASP A 135 34.43 33.16 -26.10
N THR A 136 34.95 31.97 -25.77
CA THR A 136 35.88 31.18 -26.55
C THR A 136 35.22 30.11 -27.42
N VAL A 137 33.89 29.86 -27.33
CA VAL A 137 33.24 28.90 -28.23
C VAL A 137 33.21 29.47 -29.65
N GLY A 138 34.06 28.93 -30.54
CA GLY A 138 34.19 29.37 -31.93
C GLY A 138 35.22 30.50 -32.18
N THR A 139 35.83 31.04 -31.12
CA THR A 139 36.87 32.07 -31.25
C THR A 139 38.23 31.39 -31.38
N ILE A 140 38.81 31.40 -32.61
CA ILE A 140 40.21 31.05 -32.78
C ILE A 140 41.00 32.05 -31.95
N ASN A 141 41.80 31.60 -30.97
CA ASN A 141 42.90 32.41 -30.46
C ASN A 141 44.05 32.25 -31.46
N PRO A 142 44.23 33.15 -32.44
CA PRO A 142 45.41 33.06 -33.28
C PRO A 142 46.61 33.21 -32.33
N ALA A 143 47.54 32.26 -32.38
CA ALA A 143 48.80 32.34 -31.63
C ALA A 143 49.65 33.58 -32.03
N ILE A 144 49.16 34.36 -33.02
CA ILE A 144 49.88 35.40 -33.72
C ILE A 144 48.97 36.65 -33.77
N PRO A 145 49.51 37.85 -33.45
CA PRO A 145 48.80 39.11 -33.61
C PRO A 145 48.31 39.34 -35.05
N LYS A 146 47.26 40.14 -35.27
CA LYS A 146 46.62 40.40 -36.58
C LYS A 146 47.58 40.74 -37.74
N ASP A 147 48.77 41.28 -37.45
CA ASP A 147 49.79 41.65 -38.45
C ASP A 147 51.08 40.80 -38.40
N GLY A 148 51.19 39.83 -37.49
CA GLY A 148 52.40 39.01 -37.32
C GLY A 148 52.69 38.10 -38.51
N TRP A 149 51.65 37.70 -39.27
CA TRP A 149 51.79 36.87 -40.47
C TRP A 149 52.53 37.56 -41.62
N LYS A 150 52.57 38.91 -41.65
CA LYS A 150 53.29 39.66 -42.70
C LYS A 150 54.80 39.49 -42.61
N LYS A 151 55.31 39.19 -41.41
CA LYS A 151 56.75 39.04 -41.13
C LYS A 151 57.24 37.59 -41.20
N MET A 152 56.34 36.63 -41.46
CA MET A 152 56.65 35.20 -41.47
C MET A 152 57.19 34.73 -42.81
N ASP A 153 58.10 33.78 -42.75
CA ASP A 153 58.54 33.04 -43.93
C ASP A 153 57.44 32.07 -44.41
N ILE A 154 57.51 31.64 -45.67
CA ILE A 154 56.52 30.77 -46.33
C ILE A 154 56.29 29.48 -45.53
N LYS A 155 57.35 28.92 -44.93
CA LYS A 155 57.29 27.71 -44.11
C LYS A 155 56.49 27.92 -42.82
N GLU A 156 56.66 29.07 -42.17
CA GLU A 156 55.96 29.43 -40.93
C GLU A 156 54.49 29.71 -41.19
N LYS A 157 54.18 30.41 -42.30
CA LYS A 157 52.80 30.64 -42.74
C LYS A 157 52.05 29.33 -42.92
N ARG A 158 52.66 28.35 -43.60
CA ARG A 158 52.04 27.04 -43.85
C ARG A 158 51.77 26.28 -42.55
N SER A 159 52.72 26.28 -41.62
CA SER A 159 52.56 25.64 -40.31
C SER A 159 51.41 26.27 -39.51
N ASN A 160 51.33 27.60 -39.50
CA ASN A 160 50.24 28.33 -38.84
C ASN A 160 48.87 28.01 -39.46
N TRP A 161 48.77 27.98 -40.80
CA TRP A 161 47.53 27.60 -41.48
C TRP A 161 47.08 26.18 -41.15
N SER A 162 48.01 25.20 -41.09
CA SER A 162 47.67 23.84 -40.66
C SER A 162 47.12 23.81 -39.23
N SER A 163 47.76 24.53 -38.30
CA SER A 163 47.31 24.64 -36.90
C SER A 163 45.90 25.23 -36.79
N ILE A 164 45.60 26.29 -37.57
CA ILE A 164 44.26 26.89 -37.62
C ILE A 164 43.24 25.87 -38.15
N VAL A 165 43.53 25.19 -39.26
CA VAL A 165 42.60 24.19 -39.83
C VAL A 165 42.35 23.02 -38.88
N ASP A 166 43.38 22.55 -38.18
CA ASP A 166 43.25 21.45 -37.23
C ASP A 166 42.47 21.87 -35.96
N SER A 167 42.47 23.16 -35.60
CA SER A 167 41.62 23.68 -34.52
C SER A 167 40.12 23.60 -34.81
N TYR A 168 39.72 23.57 -36.09
CA TYR A 168 38.33 23.44 -36.53
C TYR A 168 37.84 21.99 -36.66
N LYS A 169 38.74 21.00 -36.60
CA LYS A 169 38.39 19.58 -36.69
C LYS A 169 38.08 18.94 -35.33
N ARG A 170 38.16 19.72 -34.24
CA ARG A 170 37.82 19.26 -32.89
C ARG A 170 36.34 19.45 -32.58
#